data_AF-A0A0G1XGW6-F1
#
_entry.id   AF-A0A0G1XGW6-F1
#
_cell.length_a   1.000
_cell.length_b   1.000
_cell.length_c   1.000
_cell.angle_alpha   90.00
_cell.angle_beta   90.00
_cell.angle_gamma   90.00
#
_symmetry.space_group_name_H-M   'P 1'
#
loop_
_entity.id
_entity.type
_entity.pdbx_description
1 polymer ?
#
loop_
_entity_poly.entity_id
_entity_poly.type
_entity_poly.pdbx_seq_one_letter_code
_entity_poly.pdbx_strand_id
1 'polypeptide(L)'
;MLDDRQKRLMAVIIAVSVFLLFGVSVYFVVRNKEKTTADDSGAVANQNIGVTNRPLTTGCVRDDDCIVWGCSNHLCGLRDAVSDQVTTCEYRDEYACVNVTRCGCFSGECMWQPTEAYESCLTQYQ
;
A
#
# COMPACT_ATOMS: atom_id res chain seq x y z
N MET A 1 -44.84 23.69 34.44
CA MET A 1 -45.70 22.95 33.48
C MET A 1 -45.15 23.21 32.09
N LEU A 2 -44.33 22.30 31.54
CA LEU A 2 -43.79 22.47 30.19
C LEU A 2 -44.92 22.29 29.18
N ASP A 3 -45.07 23.25 28.27
CA ASP A 3 -46.01 23.18 27.15
C ASP A 3 -45.77 21.91 26.31
N ASP A 4 -46.83 21.30 25.79
CA ASP A 4 -46.70 20.03 25.05
C ASP A 4 -45.88 20.18 23.76
N ARG A 5 -45.78 21.40 23.21
CA ARG A 5 -44.85 21.72 22.13
C ARG A 5 -43.39 21.63 22.58
N GLN A 6 -43.10 22.08 23.81
CA GLN A 6 -41.75 22.01 24.40
C GLN A 6 -41.34 20.57 24.70
N LYS A 7 -42.27 19.72 25.16
CA LYS A 7 -41.99 18.29 25.37
C LYS A 7 -41.69 17.57 24.06
N ARG A 8 -42.45 17.85 22.99
CA ARG A 8 -42.21 17.29 21.65
C ARG A 8 -40.89 17.78 21.06
N LEU A 9 -40.57 19.06 21.24
CA LEU A 9 -39.31 19.66 20.78
C LEU A 9 -38.10 19.00 21.47
N MET A 10 -38.15 18.84 22.80
CA MET A 10 -37.08 18.18 23.55
C MET A 10 -36.93 16.71 23.16
N ALA A 11 -38.03 16.00 22.92
CA ALA A 11 -37.99 14.60 22.46
C ALA A 11 -37.31 14.46 21.09
N VAL A 12 -37.57 15.38 20.15
CA VAL A 12 -36.91 15.39 18.84
C VAL A 12 -35.42 15.70 18.96
N ILE A 13 -35.04 16.68 19.79
CA ILE A 13 -33.64 17.04 20.02
C ILE A 13 -32.86 15.86 20.63
N ILE A 14 -33.45 15.16 21.61
CA ILE A 14 -32.85 13.97 22.23
C ILE A 14 -32.70 12.84 21.20
N ALA A 15 -33.70 12.58 20.37
CA ALA A 15 -33.62 11.53 19.35
C ALA A 15 -32.51 11.83 18.32
N VAL A 16 -32.40 13.09 17.87
CA VAL A 16 -31.37 13.51 16.92
C VAL A 16 -29.97 13.44 17.56
N SER A 17 -29.81 13.90 18.81
CA SER A 17 -28.51 13.85 19.47
C SER A 17 -28.04 12.42 19.72
N VAL A 18 -28.94 11.51 20.12
CA VAL A 18 -28.63 10.08 20.26
C VAL A 18 -28.22 9.46 18.93
N PHE A 19 -28.93 9.77 17.84
CA PHE A 19 -28.60 9.27 16.51
C PHE A 19 -27.23 9.76 16.02
N LEU A 20 -26.92 11.04 16.23
CA LEU A 20 -25.63 11.61 15.88
C LEU A 20 -24.49 11.01 16.71
N LEU A 21 -24.67 10.85 18.02
CA LEU A 21 -23.65 10.24 18.89
C LEU A 21 -23.40 8.78 18.53
N PHE A 22 -24.45 8.02 18.25
CA PHE A 22 -24.33 6.63 17.81
C PHE A 22 -23.64 6.53 16.44
N GLY A 23 -24.02 7.38 15.48
CA GLY A 23 -23.40 7.46 14.16
C GLY A 23 -21.92 7.83 14.21
N VAL A 24 -21.55 8.82 15.03
CA VAL A 24 -20.14 9.21 15.26
C VAL A 24 -19.35 8.08 15.93
N SER A 25 -19.95 7.39 16.91
CA SER A 25 -19.31 6.25 17.57
C SER A 25 -19.03 5.10 16.59
N VAL A 26 -20.03 4.71 15.78
CA VAL A 26 -19.87 3.67 14.75
C VAL A 26 -18.85 4.10 13.70
N TYR A 27 -18.92 5.35 13.22
CA TYR A 27 -17.96 5.91 12.27
C TYR A 27 -16.52 5.81 12.79
N PHE A 28 -16.29 6.17 14.06
CA PHE A 28 -14.97 6.13 14.68
C PHE A 28 -14.46 4.69 14.86
N VAL A 29 -15.33 3.75 15.23
CA VAL A 29 -14.99 2.32 15.33
C VAL A 29 -14.55 1.75 13.97
N VAL A 30 -15.26 2.10 12.88
CA VAL A 30 -14.90 1.66 11.52
C VAL A 30 -13.56 2.27 11.07
N ARG A 31 -13.31 3.55 11.35
CA ARG A 31 -12.04 4.22 11.00
C ARG A 31 -10.84 3.78 11.82
N ASN A 32 -11.03 3.40 13.09
CA ASN A 32 -9.92 2.92 13.91
C ASN A 32 -9.32 1.59 13.43
N LYS A 33 -10.08 0.77 12.69
CA LYS A 33 -9.57 -0.46 12.07
C LYS A 33 -8.54 -0.21 10.96
N GLU A 34 -8.46 1.02 10.43
CA GLU A 34 -7.56 1.38 9.32
C GLU A 34 -6.18 1.87 9.80
N LYS A 35 -6.02 2.16 11.10
CA LYS A 35 -4.81 2.83 11.65
C LYS A 35 -3.85 1.92 12.43
N THR A 36 -4.06 0.61 12.48
CA THR A 36 -3.22 -0.34 13.24
C THR A 36 -2.25 -1.14 12.37
N THR A 37 -1.87 -0.62 11.20
CA THR A 37 -0.78 -1.20 10.37
C THR A 37 0.13 -0.11 9.80
N ALA A 38 0.50 0.87 10.62
CA ALA A 38 1.57 1.81 10.31
C ALA A 38 2.22 2.29 11.61
N ASP A 39 3.15 1.48 12.12
CA ASP A 39 4.35 1.84 12.89
C ASP A 39 4.74 0.65 13.79
N ASP A 40 5.56 -0.26 13.27
CA ASP A 40 6.29 -1.22 14.08
C ASP A 40 7.73 -0.70 14.22
N SER A 41 7.91 0.31 15.06
CA SER A 41 9.21 0.77 15.52
C SER A 41 9.77 -0.23 16.56
N GLY A 42 10.32 -1.34 16.06
CA GLY A 42 11.06 -2.31 16.85
C GLY A 42 12.56 -2.02 16.85
N ALA A 43 13.10 -1.66 18.01
CA ALA A 43 14.54 -1.59 18.26
C ALA A 43 15.21 -2.94 17.97
N VAL A 44 16.01 -3.03 16.91
CA VAL A 44 16.80 -4.23 16.61
C VAL A 44 18.16 -4.12 17.31
N ALA A 45 18.26 -4.82 18.44
CA ALA A 45 19.53 -5.17 19.05
C ALA A 45 20.23 -6.28 18.22
N ASN A 46 21.55 -6.12 18.05
CA ASN A 46 22.51 -7.02 17.44
C ASN A 46 22.21 -8.52 17.66
N GLN A 47 21.90 -9.24 16.58
CA GLN A 47 22.07 -10.70 16.52
C GLN A 47 22.61 -11.14 15.14
N ASN A 48 23.81 -11.72 15.16
CA ASN A 48 24.39 -12.47 14.03
C ASN A 48 23.58 -13.75 13.81
N ILE A 49 22.50 -13.67 13.02
CA ILE A 49 21.62 -14.79 12.69
C ILE A 49 21.69 -15.02 11.18
N GLY A 50 22.06 -16.25 10.80
CA GLY A 50 21.93 -16.72 9.43
C GLY A 50 20.48 -16.56 8.95
N VAL A 51 20.32 -15.84 7.85
CA VAL A 51 19.10 -15.55 7.07
C VAL A 51 17.99 -16.59 7.26
N THR A 52 16.83 -16.19 7.81
CA THR A 52 15.47 -16.59 7.37
C THR A 52 14.33 -15.83 8.10
N ASN A 53 14.46 -14.55 8.44
CA ASN A 53 13.29 -13.79 8.95
C ASN A 53 13.48 -12.29 8.66
N ARG A 54 12.95 -11.81 7.53
CA ARG A 54 12.67 -10.38 7.42
C ARG A 54 11.35 -10.21 6.69
N PRO A 55 10.29 -9.74 7.38
CA PRO A 55 9.19 -9.12 6.66
C PRO A 55 9.78 -7.84 6.08
N LEU A 56 10.09 -7.85 4.79
CA LEU A 56 10.47 -6.63 4.10
C LEU A 56 9.17 -5.86 3.85
N THR A 57 8.70 -5.12 4.86
CA THR A 57 7.47 -4.33 4.74
C THR A 57 7.70 -3.01 4.01
N THR A 58 8.95 -2.64 3.70
CA THR A 58 9.30 -1.27 3.27
C THR A 58 10.42 -1.18 2.22
N GLY A 59 11.02 -2.29 1.76
CA GLY A 59 12.12 -2.20 0.78
C GLY A 59 12.70 -3.56 0.41
N CYS A 60 13.87 -3.62 -0.23
CA CYS A 60 14.58 -4.84 -0.61
C CYS A 60 16.01 -4.88 -0.03
N VAL A 61 16.64 -6.07 0.05
CA VAL A 61 18.07 -6.22 0.40
C VAL A 61 18.83 -6.98 -0.69
N ARG A 62 18.18 -7.92 -1.38
CA ARG A 62 18.75 -8.74 -2.44
C ARG A 62 17.82 -8.71 -3.65
N ASP A 63 18.40 -8.98 -4.82
CA ASP A 63 17.63 -9.06 -6.07
C ASP A 63 16.48 -10.08 -5.99
N ASP A 64 16.67 -11.19 -5.26
CA ASP A 64 15.65 -12.24 -5.09
C ASP A 64 14.41 -11.79 -4.28
N ASP A 65 14.55 -10.70 -3.53
CA ASP A 65 13.43 -10.09 -2.80
C ASP A 65 12.47 -9.38 -3.79
N CYS A 66 12.93 -9.09 -5.02
CA CYS A 66 12.17 -8.44 -6.07
C CYS A 66 11.65 -9.46 -7.11
N ILE A 67 10.51 -9.15 -7.70
CA ILE A 67 9.92 -9.94 -8.79
C ILE A 67 9.42 -9.06 -9.92
N VAL A 68 9.49 -9.62 -11.13
CA VAL A 68 8.70 -9.13 -12.25
C VAL A 68 7.24 -9.54 -12.02
N TRP A 69 6.34 -8.59 -12.15
CA TRP A 69 4.91 -8.78 -11.89
C TRP A 69 4.05 -7.95 -12.87
N GLY A 70 2.73 -8.11 -12.76
CA GLY A 70 1.74 -7.56 -13.68
C GLY A 70 1.50 -8.47 -14.88
N CYS A 71 0.29 -8.46 -15.43
CA CYS A 71 -0.12 -9.36 -16.52
C CYS A 71 0.79 -9.24 -17.77
N SER A 72 1.32 -8.04 -18.03
CA SER A 72 2.22 -7.75 -19.15
C SER A 72 3.71 -7.78 -18.77
N ASN A 73 4.07 -8.24 -17.57
CA ASN A 73 5.46 -8.32 -17.07
C ASN A 73 6.23 -6.99 -17.07
N HIS A 74 5.53 -5.86 -16.95
CA HIS A 74 6.13 -4.52 -17.04
C HIS A 74 6.47 -3.91 -15.68
N LEU A 75 6.06 -4.53 -14.58
CA LEU A 75 6.32 -4.04 -13.23
C LEU A 75 7.45 -4.82 -12.56
N CYS A 76 8.26 -4.10 -11.79
CA CYS A 76 9.25 -4.67 -10.88
C CYS A 76 8.85 -4.26 -9.46
N GLY A 77 8.63 -5.23 -8.58
CA GLY A 77 8.10 -4.96 -7.25
C GLY A 77 8.61 -5.93 -6.20
N LEU A 78 8.39 -5.57 -4.94
CA LEU A 78 8.77 -6.40 -3.81
C LEU A 78 7.86 -7.63 -3.74
N ARG A 79 8.45 -8.82 -3.71
CA ARG A 79 7.75 -10.11 -3.78
C ARG A 79 6.57 -10.19 -2.82
N ASP A 80 6.82 -9.91 -1.55
CA ASP A 80 5.81 -10.03 -0.49
C ASP A 80 4.70 -8.98 -0.61
N ALA A 81 5.01 -7.82 -1.19
CA ALA A 81 4.06 -6.72 -1.33
C ALA A 81 3.12 -6.88 -2.53
N VAL A 82 3.56 -7.55 -3.61
CA VAL A 82 2.81 -7.64 -4.87
C VAL A 82 2.26 -9.03 -5.19
N SER A 83 2.60 -10.05 -4.38
CA SER A 83 2.23 -11.45 -4.64
C SER A 83 0.72 -11.73 -4.70
N ASP A 84 -0.09 -10.94 -4.01
CA ASP A 84 -1.56 -11.03 -3.96
C ASP A 84 -2.26 -9.97 -4.82
N GLN A 85 -1.49 -9.09 -5.46
CA GLN A 85 -2.02 -8.05 -6.31
C GLN A 85 -2.27 -8.60 -7.73
N VAL A 86 -3.26 -8.02 -8.43
CA VAL A 86 -3.51 -8.29 -9.84
C VAL A 86 -3.61 -6.96 -10.59
N THR A 87 -2.98 -6.88 -11.77
CA THR A 87 -3.10 -5.73 -12.68
C THR A 87 -4.03 -6.04 -13.84
N THR A 88 -4.50 -4.99 -14.52
CA THR A 88 -5.04 -5.15 -15.87
C THR A 88 -3.94 -5.63 -16.84
N CYS A 89 -4.36 -6.26 -17.95
CA CYS A 89 -3.48 -6.74 -19.02
C CYS A 89 -3.27 -5.67 -20.10
N GLU A 90 -3.04 -4.44 -19.68
CA GLU A 90 -2.72 -3.34 -20.59
C GLU A 90 -1.27 -3.48 -21.06
N TYR A 91 -1.05 -3.25 -22.36
CA TYR A 91 0.26 -3.30 -22.96
C TYR A 91 0.53 -1.99 -23.70
N ARG A 92 1.72 -1.44 -23.50
CA ARG A 92 2.24 -0.28 -24.22
C ARG A 92 3.60 -0.65 -24.80
N ASP A 93 3.95 -0.10 -25.96
CA ASP A 93 5.12 -0.55 -26.72
C ASP A 93 6.43 -0.41 -25.93
N GLU A 94 6.57 0.62 -25.09
CA GLU A 94 7.76 0.81 -24.25
C GLU A 94 7.96 -0.29 -23.20
N TYR A 95 6.93 -1.09 -22.89
CA TYR A 95 7.08 -2.22 -21.97
C TYR A 95 8.03 -3.27 -22.55
N ALA A 96 8.24 -3.30 -23.88
CA ALA A 96 9.26 -4.15 -24.49
C ALA A 96 10.68 -3.84 -23.97
N CYS A 97 10.93 -2.61 -23.50
CA CYS A 97 12.23 -2.18 -22.99
C CYS A 97 12.63 -2.93 -21.70
N VAL A 98 11.69 -3.52 -20.96
CA VAL A 98 12.05 -4.29 -19.76
C VAL A 98 12.87 -5.54 -20.10
N ASN A 99 12.84 -6.02 -21.35
CA ASN A 99 13.61 -7.17 -21.82
C ASN A 99 15.13 -6.89 -21.93
N VAL A 100 15.54 -5.63 -21.99
CA VAL A 100 16.97 -5.24 -22.04
C VAL A 100 17.53 -4.86 -20.67
N THR A 101 16.74 -5.05 -19.62
CA THR A 101 17.13 -4.79 -18.23
C THR A 101 16.69 -5.93 -17.32
N ARG A 102 16.97 -5.81 -16.01
CA ARG A 102 16.57 -6.77 -14.99
C ARG A 102 15.87 -6.07 -13.85
N CYS A 103 14.87 -6.75 -13.28
CA CYS A 103 14.26 -6.36 -12.02
C CYS A 103 15.17 -6.81 -10.87
N GLY A 104 15.46 -5.91 -9.94
CA GLY A 104 16.36 -6.20 -8.82
C GLY A 104 16.30 -5.14 -7.74
N CYS A 105 17.14 -5.31 -6.72
CA CYS A 105 17.20 -4.42 -5.58
C CYS A 105 18.27 -3.37 -5.77
N PHE A 106 17.86 -2.13 -6.04
CA PHE A 106 18.76 -1.01 -6.23
C PHE A 106 18.41 0.09 -5.24
N SER A 107 19.41 0.56 -4.47
CA SER A 107 19.21 1.58 -3.44
C SER A 107 18.15 1.23 -2.37
N GLY A 108 17.89 -0.06 -2.14
CA GLY A 108 16.89 -0.53 -1.18
C GLY A 108 15.47 -0.60 -1.73
N GLU A 109 15.27 -0.34 -3.02
CA GLU A 109 13.98 -0.43 -3.70
C GLU A 109 14.01 -1.42 -4.87
N CYS A 110 12.90 -2.12 -5.09
CA CYS A 110 12.74 -2.96 -6.26
C CYS A 110 12.45 -2.09 -7.47
N MET A 111 13.39 -2.06 -8.41
CA MET A 111 13.27 -1.26 -9.63
C MET A 111 13.95 -1.95 -10.81
N TRP A 112 13.57 -1.53 -12.01
CA TRP A 112 14.29 -1.89 -13.22
C TRP A 112 15.70 -1.27 -13.18
N GLN A 113 16.73 -2.06 -13.47
CA GLN A 113 18.10 -1.55 -13.47
C GLN A 113 18.25 -0.41 -14.49
N PRO A 114 18.72 0.78 -14.07
CA PRO A 114 18.93 1.92 -14.96
C PRO A 114 20.22 1.69 -15.76
N THR A 115 20.10 0.98 -16.88
CA THR A 115 21.19 0.77 -17.83
C THR A 115 21.02 1.70 -19.01
N GLU A 116 22.13 2.06 -19.67
CA GLU A 116 22.10 2.88 -20.88
C GLU A 116 21.20 2.26 -21.97
N ALA A 117 21.21 0.93 -22.12
CA ALA A 117 20.36 0.22 -23.07
C ALA A 117 18.87 0.38 -22.74
N TYR A 118 18.51 0.32 -21.46
CA TYR A 118 17.13 0.49 -21.01
C TYR A 118 16.64 1.93 -21.20
N GLU A 119 17.44 2.91 -20.76
CA GLU A 119 17.12 4.32 -20.91
C GLU A 119 17.01 4.72 -22.38
N SER A 120 17.95 4.28 -23.22
CA SER A 120 17.91 4.50 -24.67
C SER A 120 16.67 3.88 -25.31
N CYS A 121 16.24 2.69 -24.88
CA CYS A 121 15.00 2.09 -25.36
C CYS A 121 13.77 2.94 -25.01
N LEU A 122 13.67 3.39 -23.76
CA LEU A 122 12.54 4.22 -23.31
C LEU A 122 12.43 5.54 -24.08
N THR A 123 13.56 6.17 -24.42
CA THR A 123 13.56 7.44 -25.18
C THR A 123 12.97 7.33 -26.59
N GLN A 124 12.81 6.13 -27.14
CA GLN A 124 12.17 5.93 -28.46
C GLN A 124 10.64 6.11 -28.40
N TYR A 125 10.05 6.15 -27.20
CA TYR A 125 8.61 6.20 -26.95
C TYR A 125 8.15 7.46 -26.18
N GLN A 126 9.05 8.43 -25.95
CA GLN A 126 8.77 9.74 -25.31
C GLN A 126 8.53 10.83 -26.36
#